data_AF-A0A9P8RTK2-F1
#
_entry.id   AF-A0A9P8RTK2-F1
#
_cell.length_a   1.000
_cell.length_b   1.000
_cell.length_c   1.000
_cell.angle_alpha   90.00
_cell.angle_beta   90.00
_cell.angle_gamma   90.00
#
_symmetry.space_group_name_H-M   'P 1'
#
loop_
_entity.id
_entity.type
_entity.pdbx_description
1 polymer ?
#
loop_
_entity_poly.entity_id
_entity_poly.type
_entity_poly.pdbx_seq_one_letter_code
_entity_poly.pdbx_strand_id
1 'polypeptide(L)'
;MTWTIKEICTNMCWGAYCTKGPRFGVTFNWDKADKTTKRRRRRSAGCAPNPNRCSTKKNYPKGHSCDEYPFASVKEADQGGQVNRCVPADQNSRQGNLIGKYYQSSCGGNPCQFIVGFGNPNSAGVKYCSAFQDPKTMCVPDGNEFKGNNPDVQPPNKRDLDQVRGYLYMTERGTEVSFDHDLEPGTIIHSVRAINETLFDETLKLKRRDDYDYYDDSDNDDEDDVDDPNLEVVEDKIAYKIV
;
A
#
# COMPACT_ATOMS: atom_id res chain seq x y z
N MET A 1 3.68 10.57 -18.63
CA MET A 1 3.49 9.14 -18.29
C MET A 1 3.30 9.12 -16.78
N THR A 2 2.10 8.85 -16.28
CA THR A 2 1.76 9.11 -14.86
C THR A 2 2.27 8.01 -13.93
N TRP A 3 3.16 8.40 -13.02
CA TRP A 3 3.63 7.72 -11.81
C TRP A 3 2.50 7.13 -10.97
N THR A 4 1.97 5.97 -11.34
CA THR A 4 0.74 5.52 -10.68
C THR A 4 0.77 4.04 -10.35
N ILE A 5 0.99 3.75 -9.07
CA ILE A 5 0.76 2.45 -8.42
C ILE A 5 -0.74 2.28 -8.14
N LYS A 6 -1.58 2.41 -9.17
CA LYS A 6 -3.04 2.57 -9.02
C LYS A 6 -3.71 1.41 -8.31
N GLU A 7 -3.35 0.18 -8.67
CA GLU A 7 -3.95 -1.03 -8.09
C GLU A 7 -3.50 -1.22 -6.64
N ILE A 8 -2.28 -0.78 -6.31
CA ILE A 8 -1.77 -0.72 -4.94
C ILE A 8 -2.55 0.29 -4.12
N CYS A 9 -2.66 1.54 -4.58
CA CYS A 9 -3.46 2.56 -3.89
C CYS A 9 -4.91 2.09 -3.71
N THR A 10 -5.47 1.43 -4.71
CA THR A 10 -6.80 0.83 -4.63
C THR A 10 -6.89 -0.22 -3.52
N ASN A 11 -5.90 -1.12 -3.37
CA ASN A 11 -5.86 -2.07 -2.27
C ASN A 11 -5.78 -1.39 -0.90
N MET A 12 -4.83 -0.47 -0.77
CA MET A 12 -4.57 0.23 0.48
C MET A 12 -5.79 1.04 0.94
N CYS A 13 -6.44 1.77 0.01
CA CYS A 13 -7.63 2.55 0.31
C CYS A 13 -8.85 1.66 0.63
N TRP A 14 -8.96 0.48 0.01
CA TRP A 14 -9.97 -0.50 0.42
C TRP A 14 -9.73 -0.99 1.85
N GLY A 15 -8.48 -1.32 2.17
CA GLY A 15 -8.05 -1.74 3.51
C GLY A 15 -8.32 -0.68 4.58
N ALA A 16 -8.00 0.58 4.26
CA ALA A 16 -8.16 1.72 5.16
C ALA A 16 -9.63 2.10 5.39
N TYR A 17 -10.44 2.19 4.33
CA TYR A 17 -11.77 2.82 4.38
C TYR A 17 -12.93 1.84 4.21
N CYS A 18 -12.75 0.77 3.46
CA CYS A 18 -13.84 -0.10 2.97
C CYS A 18 -13.90 -1.48 3.60
N THR A 19 -13.01 -1.80 4.53
CA THR A 19 -12.98 -3.12 5.15
C THR A 19 -13.95 -3.22 6.32
N LYS A 20 -14.85 -4.20 6.30
CA LYS A 20 -15.70 -4.59 7.45
C LYS A 20 -14.89 -5.24 8.57
N GLY A 21 -15.20 -4.91 9.82
CA GLY A 21 -14.52 -5.40 11.03
C GLY A 21 -13.63 -4.34 11.68
N PRO A 22 -12.72 -4.70 12.62
CA PRO A 22 -11.72 -3.75 13.10
C PRO A 22 -10.91 -3.30 11.88
N ARG A 23 -11.00 -2.00 11.57
CA ARG A 23 -10.21 -1.42 10.49
C ARG A 23 -8.78 -1.31 10.95
N PHE A 24 -7.87 -1.51 10.01
CA PHE A 24 -6.46 -1.28 10.29
C PHE A 24 -6.10 0.21 10.33
N GLY A 25 -6.98 1.09 9.83
CA GLY A 25 -6.70 2.53 9.71
C GLY A 25 -5.51 2.77 8.79
N VAL A 26 -4.79 3.87 8.99
CA VAL A 26 -3.53 4.16 8.29
C VAL A 26 -2.34 4.42 9.22
N THR A 27 -2.54 4.32 10.54
CA THR A 27 -1.47 4.44 11.53
C THR A 27 -0.83 3.08 11.76
N PHE A 28 0.47 2.98 11.47
CA PHE A 28 1.20 1.72 11.55
C PHE A 28 2.47 1.83 12.37
N ASN A 29 2.86 0.71 12.96
CA ASN A 29 4.13 0.56 13.65
C ASN A 29 5.01 -0.38 12.83
N TRP A 30 6.02 0.17 12.15
CA TRP A 30 7.09 -0.65 11.56
C TRP A 30 7.93 -1.20 12.71
N ASP A 31 7.95 -2.52 12.86
CA ASP A 31 8.60 -3.20 13.98
C ASP A 31 9.88 -3.93 13.56
N LYS A 32 10.34 -3.71 12.32
CA LYS A 32 11.53 -4.35 11.74
C LYS A 32 11.51 -5.87 11.96
N ALA A 33 10.33 -6.47 11.74
CA ALA A 33 10.11 -7.88 11.96
C ALA A 33 11.07 -8.77 11.14
N ASP A 34 11.42 -9.92 11.70
CA ASP A 34 12.25 -10.91 11.01
C ASP A 34 11.52 -11.58 9.84
N LYS A 35 12.30 -12.29 8.99
CA LYS A 35 11.79 -12.99 7.80
C LYS A 35 10.64 -13.95 8.13
N THR A 36 10.77 -14.68 9.24
CA THR A 36 9.75 -15.63 9.72
C THR A 36 8.42 -14.94 10.03
N THR A 37 8.48 -13.80 10.71
CA THR A 37 7.32 -13.01 11.10
C THR A 37 6.65 -12.36 9.89
N LYS A 38 7.44 -11.75 8.99
CA LYS A 38 6.93 -11.22 7.71
C LYS A 38 6.25 -12.32 6.90
N ARG A 39 6.88 -13.48 6.74
CA ARG A 39 6.30 -14.63 6.03
C ARG A 39 4.99 -15.11 6.67
N ARG A 40 4.91 -15.15 8.00
CA ARG A 40 3.66 -15.47 8.71
C ARG A 40 2.56 -14.45 8.41
N ARG A 41 2.88 -13.16 8.42
CA ARG A 41 1.94 -12.07 8.09
C ARG A 41 1.47 -12.16 6.64
N ARG A 42 2.37 -12.42 5.67
CA ARG A 42 2.00 -12.67 4.27
C ARG A 42 1.10 -13.90 4.12
N ARG A 43 1.35 -14.97 4.89
CA ARG A 43 0.49 -16.17 4.90
C ARG A 43 -0.90 -15.86 5.44
N SER A 44 -1.02 -15.09 6.53
CA SER A 44 -2.32 -14.69 7.06
C SER A 44 -3.08 -13.78 6.11
N ALA A 45 -2.36 -12.94 5.36
CA ALA A 45 -2.94 -12.10 4.32
C ALA A 45 -3.40 -12.92 3.10
N GLY A 46 -2.85 -14.11 2.86
CA GLY A 46 -3.15 -14.95 1.68
C GLY A 46 -2.14 -14.83 0.54
N CYS A 47 -1.05 -14.08 0.74
CA CYS A 47 -0.03 -13.83 -0.28
C CYS A 47 1.17 -14.79 -0.24
N ALA A 48 1.40 -15.51 0.88
CA ALA A 48 2.47 -16.51 0.98
C ALA A 48 2.08 -18.01 1.11
N PRO A 49 0.85 -18.47 0.81
CA PRO A 49 0.68 -19.82 0.26
C PRO A 49 1.41 -19.85 -1.08
N ASN A 50 2.31 -20.80 -1.32
CA ASN A 50 2.92 -20.96 -2.63
C ASN A 50 2.30 -22.21 -3.32
N PRO A 51 1.63 -22.07 -4.49
CA PRO A 51 1.36 -20.82 -5.20
C PRO A 51 0.13 -20.09 -4.65
N ASN A 52 0.19 -18.75 -4.56
CA ASN A 52 -0.94 -17.91 -4.13
C ASN A 52 -1.91 -17.69 -5.31
N ARG A 53 -3.06 -17.06 -5.03
CA ARG A 53 -4.13 -16.86 -6.02
C ARG A 53 -3.71 -16.01 -7.24
N CYS A 54 -2.66 -15.22 -7.12
CA CYS A 54 -2.16 -14.33 -8.17
C CYS A 54 -1.12 -15.01 -9.08
N SER A 55 -0.80 -16.28 -8.81
CA SER A 55 0.16 -17.06 -9.60
C SER A 55 -0.46 -17.62 -10.89
N THR A 56 0.36 -17.72 -11.93
CA THR A 56 0.02 -18.45 -13.17
C THR A 56 -0.25 -19.92 -12.91
N LYS A 57 0.34 -20.52 -11.86
CA LYS A 57 0.04 -21.89 -11.40
C LYS A 57 -1.39 -22.04 -10.84
N LYS A 58 -2.06 -20.93 -10.54
CA LYS A 58 -3.49 -20.85 -10.18
C LYS A 58 -4.35 -20.30 -11.32
N ASN A 59 -3.83 -20.30 -12.56
CA ASN A 59 -4.47 -19.76 -13.76
C ASN A 59 -4.70 -18.23 -13.73
N TYR A 60 -3.95 -17.48 -12.89
CA TYR A 60 -3.99 -16.03 -12.93
C TYR A 60 -3.13 -15.49 -14.10
N PRO A 61 -3.51 -14.36 -14.74
CA PRO A 61 -2.70 -13.75 -15.78
C PRO A 61 -1.25 -13.46 -15.34
N LYS A 62 -0.30 -13.73 -16.24
CA LYS A 62 1.12 -13.44 -16.02
C LYS A 62 1.35 -11.95 -15.69
N GLY A 63 2.38 -11.67 -14.89
CA GLY A 63 2.79 -10.31 -14.55
C GLY A 63 2.03 -9.68 -13.38
N HIS A 64 1.39 -10.51 -12.55
CA HIS A 64 0.72 -10.07 -11.33
C HIS A 64 1.37 -10.69 -10.10
N SER A 65 1.23 -10.01 -8.97
CA SER A 65 1.63 -10.48 -7.64
C SER A 65 0.52 -10.17 -6.64
N CYS A 66 0.62 -10.78 -5.46
CA CYS A 66 -0.28 -10.50 -4.36
C CYS A 66 0.25 -9.30 -3.57
N ASP A 67 -0.59 -8.26 -3.43
CA ASP A 67 -0.35 -7.10 -2.55
C ASP A 67 -1.23 -7.23 -1.31
N GLU A 68 -0.73 -6.82 -0.15
CA GLU A 68 -1.44 -6.91 1.13
C GLU A 68 -1.53 -5.57 1.86
N TYR A 69 -2.66 -5.37 2.54
CA TYR A 69 -2.84 -4.27 3.46
C TYR A 69 -3.52 -4.72 4.76
N PRO A 70 -2.92 -4.43 5.94
CA PRO A 70 -1.63 -3.78 6.14
C PRO A 70 -0.44 -4.58 5.63
N PHE A 71 0.67 -3.88 5.46
CA PHE A 71 1.92 -4.44 4.98
C PHE A 71 2.46 -5.53 5.91
N ALA A 72 3.11 -6.56 5.37
CA ALA A 72 3.76 -7.58 6.20
C ALA A 72 4.88 -7.03 7.10
N SER A 73 5.41 -5.84 6.77
CA SER A 73 6.44 -5.13 7.55
C SER A 73 5.91 -4.48 8.84
N VAL A 74 4.60 -4.31 9.02
CA VAL A 74 4.04 -3.59 10.18
C VAL A 74 3.39 -4.51 11.21
N LYS A 75 3.41 -4.10 12.48
CA LYS A 75 2.90 -4.88 13.60
C LYS A 75 1.40 -5.17 13.52
N GLU A 76 0.64 -4.27 12.91
CA GLU A 76 -0.81 -4.39 12.74
C GLU A 76 -1.20 -5.64 11.94
N ALA A 77 -0.31 -6.13 11.07
CA ALA A 77 -0.50 -7.38 10.34
C ALA A 77 -0.50 -8.63 11.24
N ASP A 78 -0.09 -8.55 12.51
CA ASP A 78 -0.22 -9.67 13.46
C ASP A 78 -1.67 -9.98 13.83
N GLN A 79 -2.58 -9.04 13.67
CA GLN A 79 -4.00 -9.23 13.99
C GLN A 79 -4.69 -10.20 13.03
N GLY A 80 -4.13 -10.40 11.83
CA GLY A 80 -4.76 -11.17 10.75
C GLY A 80 -5.96 -10.43 10.13
N GLY A 81 -6.50 -10.96 9.03
CA GLY A 81 -7.63 -10.36 8.34
C GLY A 81 -7.27 -9.21 7.40
N GLN A 82 -5.99 -9.11 7.03
CA GLN A 82 -5.50 -8.23 5.98
C GLN A 82 -6.29 -8.43 4.69
N VAL A 83 -6.48 -7.35 3.95
CA VAL A 83 -7.00 -7.42 2.60
C VAL A 83 -5.85 -7.66 1.64
N ASN A 84 -6.09 -8.43 0.60
CA ASN A 84 -5.16 -8.61 -0.49
C ASN A 84 -5.82 -8.40 -1.85
N ARG A 85 -5.01 -7.95 -2.82
CA ARG A 85 -5.38 -7.79 -4.24
C ARG A 85 -4.32 -8.45 -5.12
N CYS A 86 -4.75 -9.00 -6.26
CA CYS A 86 -3.80 -9.31 -7.32
C CYS A 86 -3.56 -8.06 -8.15
N VAL A 87 -2.33 -7.58 -8.16
CA VAL A 87 -1.94 -6.31 -8.76
C VAL A 87 -0.81 -6.54 -9.77
N PRO A 88 -0.57 -5.64 -10.73
CA PRO A 88 0.60 -5.73 -11.58
C PRO A 88 1.88 -5.79 -10.74
N ALA A 89 2.71 -6.80 -10.99
CA ALA A 89 3.88 -7.09 -10.16
C ALA A 89 4.87 -5.92 -10.11
N ASP A 90 4.95 -5.13 -11.18
CA ASP A 90 5.79 -3.93 -11.23
C ASP A 90 5.25 -2.81 -10.33
N GLN A 91 3.95 -2.71 -10.09
CA GLN A 91 3.41 -1.77 -9.11
C GLN A 91 3.71 -2.23 -7.68
N ASN A 92 3.63 -3.54 -7.42
CA ASN A 92 3.93 -4.11 -6.11
C ASN A 92 5.40 -3.91 -5.73
N SER A 93 6.33 -4.24 -6.65
CA SER A 93 7.76 -3.99 -6.42
C SER A 93 8.08 -2.51 -6.21
N ARG A 94 7.35 -1.59 -6.88
CA ARG A 94 7.50 -0.15 -6.65
C ARG A 94 7.09 0.21 -5.23
N GLN A 95 5.93 -0.22 -4.78
CA GLN A 95 5.44 0.05 -3.43
C GLN A 95 6.44 -0.45 -2.38
N GLY A 96 6.93 -1.68 -2.53
CA GLY A 96 7.98 -2.24 -1.67
C GLY A 96 9.21 -1.34 -1.59
N ASN A 97 9.76 -0.91 -2.73
CA ASN A 97 10.91 -0.01 -2.75
C ASN A 97 10.62 1.36 -2.11
N LEU A 98 9.42 1.93 -2.33
CA LEU A 98 9.03 3.22 -1.74
C LEU A 98 8.93 3.13 -0.21
N ILE A 99 8.31 2.06 0.29
CA ILE A 99 8.15 1.80 1.73
C ILE A 99 9.53 1.52 2.37
N GLY A 100 10.36 0.69 1.75
CA GLY A 100 11.72 0.42 2.22
C GLY A 100 12.57 1.70 2.30
N LYS A 101 12.51 2.56 1.27
CA LYS A 101 13.20 3.85 1.27
C LYS A 101 12.73 4.77 2.40
N TYR A 102 11.42 4.80 2.67
CA TYR A 102 10.86 5.55 3.80
C TYR A 102 11.39 5.02 5.14
N TYR A 103 11.41 3.70 5.36
CA TYR A 103 11.94 3.09 6.58
C TYR A 103 13.40 3.44 6.84
N GLN A 104 14.24 3.39 5.82
CA GLN A 104 15.65 3.72 5.97
C GLN A 104 15.87 5.21 6.23
N SER A 105 15.13 6.08 5.51
CA SER A 105 15.37 7.52 5.55
C SER A 105 14.65 8.19 6.73
N SER A 106 13.34 8.00 6.85
CA SER A 106 12.50 8.70 7.83
C SER A 106 12.50 8.02 9.20
N CYS A 107 12.69 6.69 9.24
CA CYS A 107 12.78 5.95 10.50
C CYS A 107 14.24 5.61 10.89
N GLY A 108 15.22 6.04 10.10
CA GLY A 108 16.64 5.80 10.37
C GLY A 108 16.99 4.32 10.49
N GLY A 109 16.26 3.45 9.79
CA GLY A 109 16.45 2.00 9.85
C GLY A 109 16.00 1.34 11.17
N ASN A 110 15.28 2.06 12.04
CA ASN A 110 14.81 1.59 13.34
C ASN A 110 13.28 1.56 13.43
N PRO A 111 12.70 0.72 14.32
CA PRO A 111 11.27 0.69 14.54
C PRO A 111 10.68 2.08 14.81
N CYS A 112 9.56 2.39 14.16
CA CYS A 112 8.92 3.70 14.20
C CYS A 112 7.42 3.58 13.99
N GLN A 113 6.69 4.62 14.40
CA GLN A 113 5.30 4.81 14.04
C GLN A 113 5.19 5.81 12.89
N PHE A 114 4.26 5.55 11.97
CA PHE A 114 3.97 6.44 10.86
C PHE A 114 2.49 6.39 10.48
N ILE A 115 2.04 7.41 9.76
CA ILE A 115 0.68 7.51 9.22
C ILE A 115 0.80 7.51 7.70
N VAL A 116 0.04 6.64 7.03
CA VAL A 116 -0.01 6.60 5.56
C VAL A 116 -1.01 7.63 5.05
N GLY A 117 -0.54 8.58 4.24
CA GLY A 117 -1.38 9.48 3.46
C GLY A 117 -1.51 9.00 2.01
N PHE A 118 -2.64 9.30 1.37
CA PHE A 118 -2.87 8.99 -0.04
C PHE A 118 -2.80 10.25 -0.89
N GLY A 119 -1.78 10.34 -1.75
CA GLY A 119 -1.62 11.45 -2.70
C GLY A 119 -2.54 11.31 -3.90
N ASN A 120 -3.12 12.44 -4.32
CA ASN A 120 -4.08 12.59 -5.42
C ASN A 120 -5.18 11.51 -5.39
N PRO A 121 -5.99 11.43 -4.32
CA PRO A 121 -6.94 10.33 -4.09
C PRO A 121 -8.01 10.19 -5.20
N ASN A 122 -8.24 11.24 -5.98
CA ASN A 122 -9.17 11.27 -7.11
C ASN A 122 -8.50 10.93 -8.47
N SER A 123 -7.25 10.46 -8.48
CA SER A 123 -6.53 10.14 -9.71
C SER A 123 -7.27 9.09 -10.55
N ALA A 124 -7.32 9.31 -11.87
CA ALA A 124 -8.01 8.41 -12.80
C ALA A 124 -7.50 6.95 -12.68
N GLY A 125 -8.41 6.03 -12.36
CA GLY A 125 -8.13 4.60 -12.22
C GLY A 125 -7.72 4.16 -10.81
N VAL A 126 -7.62 5.09 -9.84
CA VAL A 126 -7.55 4.75 -8.41
C VAL A 126 -8.98 4.65 -7.87
N LYS A 127 -9.27 3.64 -7.05
CA LYS A 127 -10.58 3.48 -6.39
C LYS A 127 -10.45 3.62 -4.88
N TYR A 128 -11.58 3.93 -4.24
CA TYR A 128 -11.78 3.91 -2.78
C TYR A 128 -11.00 4.94 -1.96
N CYS A 129 -10.01 5.64 -2.52
CA CYS A 129 -9.22 6.61 -1.75
C CYS A 129 -10.01 7.86 -1.31
N SER A 130 -11.17 8.10 -1.92
CA SER A 130 -12.13 9.12 -1.48
C SER A 130 -13.30 8.55 -0.67
N ALA A 131 -13.30 7.23 -0.43
CA ALA A 131 -14.38 6.57 0.32
C ALA A 131 -14.45 7.00 1.77
N PHE A 132 -13.44 7.70 2.30
CA PHE A 132 -13.55 8.35 3.61
C PHE A 132 -14.68 9.39 3.69
N GLN A 133 -15.12 9.95 2.55
CA GLN A 133 -16.20 10.93 2.49
C GLN A 133 -17.58 10.28 2.52
N ASP A 134 -17.75 9.15 1.82
CA ASP A 134 -18.99 8.37 1.82
C ASP A 134 -18.70 6.87 1.62
N PRO A 135 -18.30 6.15 2.67
CA PRO A 135 -17.90 4.76 2.53
C PRO A 135 -19.10 3.86 2.17
N LYS A 136 -20.33 4.30 2.43
CA LYS A 136 -21.53 3.52 2.13
C LYS A 136 -21.76 3.38 0.64
N THR A 137 -21.50 4.43 -0.13
CA THR A 137 -21.72 4.43 -1.59
C THR A 137 -20.44 4.17 -2.37
N MET A 138 -19.28 4.52 -1.81
CA MET A 138 -17.99 4.40 -2.52
C MET A 138 -17.29 3.07 -2.31
N CYS A 139 -17.61 2.31 -1.25
CA CYS A 139 -17.05 0.97 -1.02
C CYS A 139 -17.83 -0.11 -1.75
N VAL A 140 -17.80 -0.08 -3.09
CA VAL A 140 -18.38 -1.12 -3.94
C VAL A 140 -17.25 -2.04 -4.41
N PRO A 141 -17.19 -3.31 -3.96
CA PRO A 141 -16.09 -4.21 -4.31
C PRO A 141 -16.06 -4.44 -5.83
N ASP A 142 -14.86 -4.53 -6.39
CA ASP A 142 -14.66 -4.85 -7.80
C ASP A 142 -14.38 -6.35 -8.05
N GLY A 143 -14.33 -7.14 -6.98
CA GLY A 143 -14.17 -8.59 -7.01
C GLY A 143 -12.71 -9.04 -7.00
N ASN A 144 -11.76 -8.12 -6.89
CA ASN A 144 -10.35 -8.44 -6.72
C ASN A 144 -9.87 -8.30 -5.26
N GLU A 145 -10.72 -7.81 -4.36
CA GLU A 145 -10.47 -7.73 -2.92
C GLU A 145 -10.71 -9.08 -2.24
N PHE A 146 -9.73 -9.55 -1.45
CA PHE A 146 -9.82 -10.82 -0.72
C PHE A 146 -9.34 -10.65 0.72
N LYS A 147 -9.83 -11.49 1.64
CA LYS A 147 -9.22 -11.69 2.96
C LYS A 147 -8.72 -13.12 3.06
N GLY A 148 -7.40 -13.31 3.12
CA GLY A 148 -6.82 -14.63 2.89
C GLY A 148 -7.19 -15.13 1.47
N ASN A 149 -7.85 -16.28 1.39
CA ASN A 149 -8.37 -16.83 0.13
C ASN A 149 -9.88 -16.57 -0.09
N ASN A 150 -10.52 -15.77 0.77
CA ASN A 150 -11.95 -15.53 0.70
C ASN A 150 -12.29 -14.23 -0.08
N PRO A 151 -13.07 -14.29 -1.17
CA PRO A 151 -13.53 -13.11 -1.91
C PRO A 151 -14.63 -12.31 -1.17
N ASP A 152 -15.17 -12.80 -0.06
CA ASP A 152 -16.24 -12.13 0.69
C ASP A 152 -15.70 -10.97 1.54
N VAL A 153 -15.22 -9.92 0.87
CA VAL A 153 -14.85 -8.67 1.52
C VAL A 153 -16.06 -7.74 1.47
N GLN A 154 -16.85 -7.80 2.54
CA GLN A 154 -18.03 -6.95 2.64
C GLN A 154 -17.64 -5.51 2.98
N PRO A 155 -18.40 -4.52 2.46
CA PRO A 155 -18.25 -3.14 2.85
C PRO A 155 -18.61 -2.94 4.34
N PRO A 156 -18.17 -1.82 4.94
CA PRO A 156 -18.44 -1.51 6.33
C PRO A 156 -19.94 -1.45 6.62
N ASN A 157 -20.35 -2.00 7.78
CA ASN A 157 -21.71 -1.84 8.26
C ASN A 157 -21.91 -0.44 8.89
N LYS A 158 -23.15 -0.08 9.25
CA LYS A 158 -23.44 1.24 9.84
C LYS A 158 -22.58 1.60 11.06
N ARG A 159 -22.32 0.65 11.96
CA ARG A 159 -21.47 0.85 13.15
C ARG A 159 -20.01 1.08 12.77
N ASP A 160 -19.55 0.44 11.70
CA ASP A 160 -18.21 0.67 11.20
C ASP A 160 -18.14 2.09 10.61
N LEU A 161 -19.14 2.56 9.86
CA LEU A 161 -19.12 3.89 9.19
C LEU A 161 -18.81 5.05 10.13
N ASP A 162 -19.31 5.03 11.38
CA ASP A 162 -19.09 6.10 12.36
C ASP A 162 -17.61 6.31 12.74
N GLN A 163 -16.74 5.34 12.40
CA GLN A 163 -15.31 5.39 12.66
C GLN A 163 -14.49 5.82 11.45
N VAL A 164 -15.09 5.96 10.26
CA VAL A 164 -14.37 6.47 9.09
C VAL A 164 -14.30 7.97 9.20
N ARG A 165 -13.09 8.49 9.33
CA ARG A 165 -12.79 9.91 9.22
C ARG A 165 -11.69 10.05 8.21
N GLY A 166 -11.80 11.06 7.38
CA GLY A 166 -10.74 11.44 6.48
C GLY A 166 -10.85 12.91 6.17
N TYR A 167 -9.70 13.50 5.93
CA TYR A 167 -9.55 14.91 5.64
C TYR A 167 -8.70 15.02 4.40
N LEU A 168 -9.01 16.03 3.59
CA LEU A 168 -8.29 16.30 2.36
C LEU A 168 -7.50 17.60 2.54
N TYR A 169 -6.25 17.59 2.09
CA TYR A 169 -5.35 18.74 2.22
C TYR A 169 -4.69 19.05 0.89
N MET A 170 -4.29 20.30 0.73
CA MET A 170 -3.34 20.72 -0.28
C MET A 170 -1.95 20.86 0.36
N THR A 171 -0.91 20.34 -0.28
CA THR A 171 0.47 20.56 0.16
C THR A 171 1.05 21.86 -0.39
N GLU A 172 2.16 22.35 0.18
CA GLU A 172 2.86 23.56 -0.32
C GLU A 172 3.34 23.39 -1.77
N ARG A 173 3.55 22.15 -2.21
CA ARG A 173 3.91 21.81 -3.59
C ARG A 173 2.71 21.57 -4.51
N GLY A 174 1.48 21.78 -4.05
CA GLY A 174 0.28 21.68 -4.86
C GLY A 174 -0.21 20.25 -5.09
N THR A 175 0.13 19.30 -4.20
CA THR A 175 -0.40 17.94 -4.25
C THR A 175 -1.60 17.81 -3.32
N GLU A 176 -2.69 17.18 -3.78
CA GLU A 176 -3.79 16.81 -2.89
C GLU A 176 -3.40 15.57 -2.10
N VAL A 177 -3.61 15.55 -0.79
CA VAL A 177 -3.32 14.40 0.06
C VAL A 177 -4.46 14.14 1.03
N SER A 178 -4.86 12.88 1.20
CA SER A 178 -5.85 12.49 2.20
C SER A 178 -5.24 11.71 3.36
N PHE A 179 -5.65 12.06 4.58
CA PHE A 179 -5.28 11.39 5.83
C PHE A 179 -6.54 11.09 6.65
N ASP A 180 -6.50 10.12 7.55
CA ASP A 180 -7.56 9.89 8.56
C ASP A 180 -7.39 10.75 9.83
N HIS A 181 -6.32 11.54 9.92
CA HIS A 181 -6.03 12.46 11.03
C HIS A 181 -6.26 13.92 10.64
N ASP A 182 -6.75 14.71 11.60
CA ASP A 182 -6.82 16.16 11.45
C ASP A 182 -5.41 16.73 11.64
N LEU A 183 -4.85 17.31 10.57
CA LEU A 183 -3.50 17.82 10.52
C LEU A 183 -3.52 19.34 10.43
N GLU A 184 -2.64 19.97 11.18
CA GLU A 184 -2.48 21.42 11.14
C GLU A 184 -1.64 21.85 9.94
N PRO A 185 -1.94 23.00 9.32
CA PRO A 185 -1.04 23.65 8.37
C PRO A 185 0.40 23.75 8.91
N GLY A 186 1.37 23.46 8.06
CA GLY A 186 2.79 23.39 8.40
C GLY A 186 3.25 22.01 8.90
N THR A 187 2.34 21.05 9.12
CA THR A 187 2.69 19.66 9.41
C THR A 187 3.57 19.09 8.30
N ILE A 188 4.73 18.56 8.67
CA ILE A 188 5.68 17.95 7.73
C ILE A 188 5.15 16.58 7.32
N ILE A 189 5.15 16.34 6.01
CA ILE A 189 4.88 15.04 5.42
C ILE A 189 6.09 14.60 4.60
N HIS A 190 6.27 13.30 4.49
CA HIS A 190 7.31 12.70 3.66
C HIS A 190 6.67 12.03 2.46
N SER A 191 7.18 12.34 1.28
CA SER A 191 6.79 11.69 0.03
C SER A 191 8.02 11.03 -0.60
N VAL A 192 7.89 9.80 -1.06
CA VAL A 192 8.96 9.12 -1.79
C VAL A 192 8.67 9.22 -3.29
N ARG A 193 9.65 9.70 -4.07
CA ARG A 193 9.54 9.81 -5.53
C ARG A 193 10.81 9.35 -6.21
N ALA A 194 10.75 9.03 -7.50
CA ALA A 194 11.99 8.85 -8.24
C ALA A 194 12.62 10.19 -8.62
N ILE A 195 13.95 10.19 -8.62
CA ILE A 195 14.79 11.23 -9.19
C ILE A 195 14.67 11.21 -10.71
N ASN A 196 14.72 10.02 -11.33
CA ASN A 196 14.52 9.81 -12.76
C ASN A 196 13.45 8.74 -13.02
N GLU A 197 12.29 9.19 -13.50
CA GLU A 197 11.12 8.33 -13.74
C GLU A 197 11.40 7.22 -14.77
N THR A 198 12.12 7.56 -15.84
CA THR A 198 12.38 6.63 -16.95
C THR A 198 13.34 5.54 -16.51
N LEU A 199 14.40 5.92 -15.78
CA LEU A 199 15.37 4.98 -15.23
C LEU A 199 14.72 4.02 -14.22
N PHE A 200 13.78 4.52 -13.41
CA PHE A 200 13.06 3.70 -12.44
C PHE A 200 12.20 2.65 -13.16
N ASP A 201 11.44 3.09 -14.17
CA ASP A 201 10.62 2.22 -14.99
C ASP A 201 11.46 1.14 -15.67
N GLU A 202 12.57 1.53 -16.30
CA GLU A 202 13.51 0.62 -16.97
C GLU A 202 14.11 -0.41 -16.02
N THR A 203 14.56 0.01 -14.84
CA THR A 203 15.13 -0.88 -13.82
C THR A 203 14.11 -1.94 -13.41
N LEU A 204 12.84 -1.55 -13.24
CA LEU A 204 11.75 -2.49 -12.96
C LEU A 204 11.41 -3.37 -14.17
N LYS A 205 11.56 -2.89 -15.41
CA LYS A 205 11.41 -3.73 -16.61
C LYS A 205 12.55 -4.74 -16.76
N LEU A 206 13.77 -4.39 -16.34
CA LEU A 206 14.92 -5.29 -16.38
C LEU A 206 14.78 -6.39 -15.33
N LYS A 207 14.37 -6.05 -14.10
CA LYS A 207 14.00 -7.05 -13.07
C LYS A 207 12.94 -8.05 -13.57
N ARG A 208 12.05 -7.64 -14.51
CA ARG A 208 11.08 -8.56 -15.15
C ARG A 208 11.70 -9.56 -16.14
N ARG A 209 12.82 -9.24 -16.80
CA ARG A 209 13.37 -10.04 -17.91
C ARG A 209 14.19 -11.24 -17.45
N ASP A 210 14.89 -11.13 -16.32
CA ASP A 210 15.82 -12.17 -15.86
C ASP A 210 15.15 -13.28 -15.02
N ASP A 211 13.82 -13.27 -14.89
CA ASP A 211 13.14 -14.01 -13.81
C ASP A 211 11.81 -14.65 -14.24
N TYR A 212 11.75 -15.10 -15.50
CA TYR A 212 10.48 -15.54 -16.08
C TYR A 212 9.97 -16.92 -15.66
N ASP A 213 10.69 -17.64 -14.78
CA ASP A 213 10.24 -18.92 -14.19
C ASP A 213 10.59 -19.06 -12.69
N TYR A 214 11.08 -18.00 -12.02
CA TYR A 214 11.57 -18.08 -10.63
C TYR A 214 10.95 -17.07 -9.65
N TYR A 215 9.99 -16.23 -10.06
CA TYR A 215 9.11 -15.52 -9.12
C TYR A 215 7.97 -16.40 -8.59
N ASP A 216 8.33 -17.56 -8.08
CA ASP A 216 7.50 -18.34 -7.17
C ASP A 216 8.00 -18.03 -5.75
N ASP A 217 7.76 -16.80 -5.28
CA ASP A 217 8.03 -16.36 -3.90
C ASP A 217 9.43 -16.73 -3.36
N SER A 218 10.51 -16.52 -4.13
CA SER A 218 11.84 -16.57 -3.52
C SER A 218 12.01 -15.32 -2.66
N ASP A 219 11.68 -15.45 -1.37
CA ASP A 219 12.39 -15.02 -0.16
C ASP A 219 13.41 -13.84 -0.25
N ASN A 220 13.24 -12.89 -1.16
CA ASN A 220 13.92 -11.60 -1.16
C ASN A 220 13.19 -10.71 -0.15
N ASP A 221 13.23 -11.17 1.10
CA ASP A 221 12.71 -10.50 2.31
C ASP A 221 13.50 -9.24 2.70
N ASP A 222 14.40 -8.80 1.82
CA ASP A 222 15.24 -7.62 1.98
C ASP A 222 14.57 -6.37 1.37
N GLU A 223 13.22 -6.37 1.28
CA GLU A 223 12.42 -5.18 0.88
C GLU A 223 12.71 -3.95 1.75
N ASP A 224 13.14 -4.16 3.00
CA ASP A 224 13.49 -3.08 3.92
C ASP A 224 14.91 -2.53 3.68
N ASP A 225 15.77 -3.22 2.92
CA ASP A 225 17.18 -2.83 2.67
C ASP A 225 17.43 -2.40 1.21
N VAL A 226 16.37 -2.15 0.44
CA VAL A 226 16.51 -1.64 -0.93
C VAL A 226 16.84 -0.14 -0.89
N ASP A 227 18.13 0.19 -0.80
CA ASP A 227 18.61 1.52 -1.15
C ASP A 227 18.58 1.66 -2.69
N ASP A 228 17.42 2.00 -3.23
CA ASP A 228 17.32 2.40 -4.64
C ASP A 228 17.86 3.83 -4.75
N PRO A 229 19.03 4.04 -5.39
CA PRO A 229 19.64 5.35 -5.51
C PRO A 229 18.80 6.30 -6.38
N ASN A 230 17.84 5.77 -7.13
CA ASN A 230 16.94 6.55 -7.94
C ASN A 230 15.65 6.94 -7.21
N LEU A 231 15.48 6.55 -5.94
CA LEU A 231 14.40 7.02 -5.07
C LEU A 231 14.94 8.01 -4.03
N GLU A 232 14.20 9.11 -3.84
CA GLU A 232 14.45 10.09 -2.80
C GLU A 232 13.21 10.29 -1.92
N VAL A 233 13.44 10.48 -0.62
CA VAL A 233 12.42 10.97 0.30
C VAL A 233 12.49 12.48 0.29
N VAL A 234 11.35 13.12 0.04
CA VAL A 234 11.25 14.57 0.01
C VAL A 234 10.24 15.02 1.05
N GLU A 235 10.65 16.02 1.81
CA GLU A 235 9.76 16.71 2.73
C GLU A 235 8.85 17.67 1.97
N ASP A 236 7.59 17.69 2.39
CA ASP A 236 6.59 18.66 2.00
C ASP A 236 5.81 19.06 3.25
N LYS A 237 4.94 20.06 3.14
CA LYS A 237 4.11 20.51 4.25
C LYS A 237 2.67 20.62 3.83
N ILE A 238 1.78 20.39 4.79
CA ILE A 238 0.37 20.73 4.65
C ILE A 238 0.26 22.25 4.51
N ALA A 239 -0.25 22.74 3.39
CA ALA A 239 -0.50 24.17 3.19
C ALA A 239 -1.83 24.57 3.82
N TYR A 240 -2.90 23.84 3.51
CA TYR A 240 -4.23 24.07 4.07
C TYR A 240 -5.13 22.83 3.92
N LYS A 241 -6.14 22.78 4.78
CA LYS A 241 -7.22 21.79 4.73
C LYS A 241 -8.25 22.20 3.69
N ILE A 242 -8.64 21.25 2.83
CA ILE A 242 -9.68 21.40 1.81
C ILE A 242 -11.04 21.04 2.39
N VAL A 243 -11.14 19.86 3.03
CA VAL A 243 -12.33 19.36 3.74
C VAL A 243 -11.95 18.58 4.99
#